data_AF-A0A534X3I9-F1
#
_entry.id   AF-A0A534X3I9-F1
#
_cell.length_a   1.000
_cell.length_b   1.000
_cell.length_c   1.000
_cell.angle_alpha   90.00
_cell.angle_beta   90.00
_cell.angle_gamma   90.00
#
_symmetry.space_group_name_H-M   'P 1'
#
loop_
_entity.id
_entity.type
_entity.pdbx_description
1 polymer ?
#
loop_
_entity_poly.entity_id
_entity_poly.type
_entity_poly.pdbx_seq_one_letter_code
_entity_poly.pdbx_strand_id
1 'polypeptide(L)'
;MNGHPGSRCRRVFGLAGLAVLACILAFTSPAGAQTAARKFGRGLADMTTGVLELPGNTVVEAKKHGAAGVPIGVAKGLGMIVSRELVGAYEVVSAPFPVPPGFRPPIQPEFPWSYFEQAPRSARSERRTPAPRG
;
A
#
# COMPACT_ATOMS: atom_id res chain seq x y z
N MET A 1 38.04 8.29 40.39
CA MET A 1 36.63 8.39 39.95
C MET A 1 36.61 8.32 38.43
N ASN A 2 36.54 7.11 37.86
CA ASN A 2 36.73 6.89 36.42
C ASN A 2 35.37 6.83 35.70
N GLY A 3 34.88 7.98 35.22
CA GLY A 3 33.73 8.02 34.32
C GLY A 3 34.17 7.70 32.90
N HIS A 4 33.99 6.46 32.43
CA HIS A 4 34.25 6.09 31.03
C HIS A 4 33.24 6.79 30.08
N PRO A 5 33.72 7.66 29.16
CA PRO A 5 32.84 8.42 28.26
C PRO A 5 32.07 7.55 27.25
N GLY A 6 32.45 6.28 27.05
CA GLY A 6 31.84 5.36 26.08
C GLY A 6 30.48 4.75 26.47
N SER A 7 30.00 4.94 27.71
CA SER A 7 28.77 4.30 28.19
C SER A 7 27.48 4.97 27.69
N ARG A 8 27.53 6.27 27.38
CA ARG A 8 26.36 7.04 26.92
C ARG A 8 25.98 6.74 25.48
N CYS A 9 26.96 6.68 24.56
CA CYS A 9 26.70 6.32 23.16
C CYS A 9 26.12 4.91 23.03
N ARG A 10 26.69 3.92 23.75
CA ARG A 10 26.22 2.52 23.66
C ARG A 10 24.78 2.33 24.14
N ARG A 11 24.34 3.12 25.13
CA ARG A 11 22.95 3.14 25.62
C ARG A 11 22.00 3.84 24.65
N VAL A 12 22.42 4.95 24.03
CA VAL A 12 21.63 5.64 23.00
C VAL A 12 21.43 4.75 21.78
N PHE A 13 22.49 4.08 21.28
CA PHE A 13 22.37 3.14 20.18
C PHE A 13 21.52 1.91 20.55
N GLY A 14 21.61 1.41 21.79
CA GLY A 14 20.75 0.32 22.27
C GLY A 14 19.27 0.71 22.37
N LEU A 15 18.97 1.92 22.87
CA LEU A 15 17.60 2.44 22.94
C LEU A 15 17.03 2.74 21.55
N ALA A 16 17.83 3.29 20.65
CA ALA A 16 17.44 3.52 19.26
C ALA A 16 17.13 2.19 18.54
N GLY A 17 17.98 1.17 18.71
CA GLY A 17 17.74 -0.16 18.15
C GLY A 17 16.48 -0.82 18.71
N LEU A 18 16.21 -0.70 20.01
CA LEU A 18 14.99 -1.21 20.63
C LEU A 18 13.73 -0.47 20.15
N ALA A 19 13.81 0.86 19.97
CA ALA A 19 12.71 1.66 19.45
C ALA A 19 12.40 1.31 17.99
N VAL A 20 13.43 1.11 17.15
CA VAL A 20 13.26 0.65 15.76
C VAL A 20 12.66 -0.76 15.72
N LEU A 21 13.12 -1.68 16.57
CA LEU A 21 12.55 -3.02 16.66
C LEU A 21 11.09 -3.01 17.13
N ALA A 22 10.76 -2.20 18.14
CA ALA A 22 9.40 -2.03 18.62
C ALA A 22 8.48 -1.42 17.56
N CYS A 23 8.97 -0.44 16.78
CA CYS A 23 8.28 0.06 15.60
C CYS A 23 8.02 -1.05 14.59
N ILE A 24 9.04 -1.83 14.20
CA ILE A 24 8.91 -2.93 13.23
C ILE A 24 7.85 -3.95 13.70
N LEU A 25 7.87 -4.31 14.98
CA LEU A 25 6.90 -5.25 15.56
C LEU A 25 5.49 -4.65 15.64
N ALA A 26 5.33 -3.33 15.84
CA ALA A 26 4.02 -2.68 15.83
C ALA A 26 3.38 -2.63 14.42
N PHE A 27 4.18 -2.73 13.36
CA PHE A 27 3.69 -2.78 11.97
C PHE A 27 3.38 -4.20 11.47
N THR A 28 3.67 -5.25 12.25
CA THR A 28 3.36 -6.64 11.88
C THR A 28 1.88 -6.96 12.13
N SER A 29 0.99 -6.41 11.28
CA SER A 29 -0.43 -6.79 11.29
C SER A 29 -0.63 -8.11 10.54
N PRO A 30 -1.55 -9.00 11.00
CA PRO A 30 -1.90 -10.19 10.25
C PRO A 30 -2.36 -9.81 8.83
N ALA A 31 -1.88 -10.54 7.83
CA ALA A 31 -2.13 -10.24 6.43
C ALA A 31 -3.64 -10.13 6.16
N GLY A 32 -4.10 -8.96 5.73
CA GLY A 32 -5.51 -8.67 5.42
C GLY A 32 -6.31 -7.98 6.54
N ALA A 33 -5.79 -7.87 7.77
CA ALA A 33 -6.50 -7.17 8.84
C ALA A 33 -6.54 -5.66 8.62
N GLN A 34 -7.74 -5.07 8.68
CA GLN A 34 -7.94 -3.62 8.54
C GLN A 34 -7.81 -2.95 9.91
N THR A 35 -6.59 -2.51 10.24
CA THR A 35 -6.22 -1.87 11.51
C THR A 35 -5.88 -0.39 11.29
N ALA A 36 -5.84 0.39 12.38
CA ALA A 36 -5.36 1.77 12.35
C ALA A 36 -3.93 1.90 11.76
N ALA A 37 -3.05 0.96 12.10
CA ALA A 37 -1.70 0.90 11.55
C ALA A 37 -1.69 0.64 10.04
N ARG A 38 -2.56 -0.26 9.55
CA ARG A 38 -2.68 -0.53 8.11
C ARG A 38 -3.29 0.63 7.34
N LYS A 39 -4.26 1.32 7.94
CA LYS A 39 -4.84 2.57 7.42
C LYS A 39 -3.77 3.66 7.29
N PHE A 40 -2.98 3.87 8.34
CA PHE A 40 -1.86 4.82 8.31
C PHE A 40 -0.83 4.45 7.24
N GLY A 41 -0.43 3.17 7.17
CA GLY A 41 0.50 2.68 6.16
C GLY A 41 -0.04 2.81 4.73
N ARG A 42 -1.34 2.56 4.54
CA ARG A 42 -2.03 2.81 3.26
C ARG A 42 -2.05 4.30 2.91
N GLY A 43 -2.34 5.18 3.86
CA GLY A 43 -2.30 6.62 3.61
C GLY A 43 -0.89 7.11 3.22
N LEU A 44 0.14 6.59 3.88
CA LEU A 44 1.53 6.89 3.53
C LEU A 44 1.89 6.34 2.14
N ALA A 45 1.43 5.14 1.82
CA ALA A 45 1.62 4.53 0.50
C ALA A 45 0.95 5.36 -0.59
N ASP A 46 -0.27 5.83 -0.36
CA ASP A 46 -1.02 6.65 -1.32
C ASP A 46 -0.27 7.96 -1.61
N MET A 47 0.30 8.61 -0.59
CA MET A 47 1.07 9.86 -0.73
C MET A 47 2.47 9.69 -1.35
N THR A 48 3.10 8.52 -1.19
CA THR A 48 4.49 8.31 -1.64
C THR A 48 4.56 7.57 -2.97
N THR A 49 3.54 6.77 -3.28
CA THR A 49 3.51 5.88 -4.45
C THR A 49 2.31 6.11 -5.35
N GLY A 50 1.54 7.18 -5.15
CA GLY A 50 0.39 7.54 -5.98
C GLY A 50 0.69 7.57 -7.48
N VAL A 51 1.93 7.95 -7.87
CA VAL A 51 2.40 7.97 -9.27
C VAL A 51 2.23 6.62 -10.00
N LEU A 52 2.18 5.49 -9.28
CA LEU A 52 1.97 4.16 -9.84
C LEU A 52 0.57 3.97 -10.45
N GLU A 53 -0.40 4.81 -10.09
CA GLU A 53 -1.72 4.84 -10.70
C GLU A 53 -1.66 5.15 -12.21
N LEU A 54 -0.67 5.91 -12.66
CA LEU A 54 -0.54 6.27 -14.07
C LEU A 54 -0.18 5.08 -14.97
N PRO A 55 0.93 4.36 -14.76
CA PRO A 55 1.21 3.15 -15.54
C PRO A 55 0.17 2.05 -15.27
N GLY A 56 -0.32 1.91 -14.03
CA GLY A 56 -1.34 0.91 -13.67
C GLY A 56 -2.63 1.07 -14.48
N ASN A 57 -3.23 2.26 -14.49
CA ASN A 57 -4.44 2.53 -15.25
C ASN A 57 -4.19 2.50 -16.76
N THR A 58 -3.03 2.97 -17.24
CA THR A 58 -2.67 2.92 -18.67
C THR A 58 -2.66 1.48 -19.19
N VAL A 59 -2.02 0.55 -18.48
CA VAL A 59 -1.99 -0.87 -18.88
C VAL A 59 -3.37 -1.51 -18.79
N VAL A 60 -4.16 -1.19 -17.76
CA VAL A 60 -5.52 -1.72 -17.60
C VAL A 60 -6.42 -1.27 -18.73
N GLU A 61 -6.43 0.01 -19.06
CA GLU A 61 -7.30 0.56 -20.11
C GLU A 61 -6.79 0.17 -21.50
N ALA A 62 -5.47 0.10 -21.73
CA ALA A 62 -4.91 -0.42 -22.98
C ALA A 62 -5.28 -1.89 -23.23
N LYS A 63 -5.35 -2.73 -22.18
CA LYS A 63 -5.83 -4.12 -22.30
C LYS A 63 -7.31 -4.22 -22.64
N LYS A 64 -8.13 -3.24 -22.26
CA LYS A 64 -9.57 -3.22 -22.54
C LYS A 64 -9.91 -2.65 -23.91
N HIS A 65 -9.19 -1.60 -24.33
CA HIS A 65 -9.54 -0.78 -25.49
C HIS A 65 -8.45 -0.75 -26.58
N GLY A 66 -7.38 -1.55 -26.44
CA GLY A 66 -6.24 -1.53 -27.34
C GLY A 66 -5.49 -0.19 -27.27
N ALA A 67 -4.94 0.26 -28.40
CA ALA A 67 -4.17 1.51 -28.47
C ALA A 67 -4.96 2.74 -28.02
N ALA A 68 -6.29 2.77 -28.24
CA ALA A 68 -7.15 3.86 -27.80
C ALA A 68 -7.30 3.93 -26.27
N GLY A 69 -7.00 2.85 -25.55
CA GLY A 69 -7.03 2.81 -24.09
C GLY A 69 -5.86 3.52 -23.41
N VAL A 70 -4.77 3.80 -24.13
CA VAL A 70 -3.59 4.49 -23.59
C VAL A 70 -3.90 5.92 -23.13
N PRO A 71 -4.44 6.83 -23.97
CA PRO A 71 -4.76 8.19 -23.53
C PRO A 71 -5.83 8.21 -22.43
N ILE A 72 -6.80 7.30 -22.48
CA ILE A 72 -7.85 7.16 -21.45
C ILE A 72 -7.22 6.75 -20.11
N GLY A 73 -6.32 5.77 -20.12
CA GLY A 73 -5.65 5.30 -18.93
C GLY A 73 -4.68 6.31 -18.33
N VAL A 74 -4.02 7.13 -19.17
CA VAL A 74 -3.20 8.26 -18.72
C VAL A 74 -4.05 9.30 -18.00
N ALA A 75 -5.16 9.74 -18.62
CA ALA A 75 -6.05 10.74 -18.02
C ALA A 75 -6.64 10.25 -16.70
N LYS A 76 -7.09 8.99 -16.66
CA LYS A 76 -7.58 8.34 -15.44
C LYS A 76 -6.49 8.23 -14.38
N GLY A 77 -5.29 7.84 -14.77
CA GLY A 77 -4.13 7.75 -13.89
C GLY A 77 -3.79 9.07 -13.21
N LEU A 78 -3.82 10.18 -13.94
CA LEU A 78 -3.60 11.52 -13.39
C LEU A 78 -4.67 11.91 -12.36
N GLY A 79 -5.94 11.66 -12.66
CA GLY A 79 -7.03 11.91 -11.70
C GLY A 79 -6.91 11.04 -10.43
N MET A 80 -6.46 9.79 -10.61
CA MET A 80 -6.22 8.87 -9.49
C MET A 80 -5.03 9.29 -8.63
N ILE A 81 -3.95 9.84 -9.21
CA ILE A 81 -2.82 10.40 -8.43
C ILE A 81 -3.32 11.48 -7.47
N VAL A 82 -4.08 12.45 -7.97
CA VAL A 82 -4.61 13.54 -7.11
C VAL A 82 -5.53 12.96 -6.02
N SER A 83 -6.36 11.99 -6.39
CA SER A 83 -7.26 11.33 -5.42
C SER A 83 -6.48 10.58 -4.34
N ARG A 84 -5.37 9.92 -4.69
CA ARG A 84 -4.47 9.22 -3.76
C ARG A 84 -3.81 10.17 -2.78
N GLU A 85 -3.32 11.33 -3.23
CA GLU A 85 -2.73 12.31 -2.31
C GLU A 85 -3.76 12.82 -1.29
N LEU A 86 -4.96 13.18 -1.74
CA LEU A 86 -6.03 13.67 -0.87
C LEU A 86 -6.52 12.61 0.11
N VAL A 87 -6.77 11.40 -0.38
CA VAL A 87 -7.21 10.28 0.47
C VAL A 87 -6.10 9.81 1.39
N GLY A 88 -4.84 9.84 0.94
CA GLY A 88 -3.68 9.48 1.74
C GLY A 88 -3.46 10.43 2.91
N ALA A 89 -3.53 11.75 2.66
CA ALA A 89 -3.49 12.76 3.72
C ALA A 89 -4.66 12.58 4.70
N TYR A 90 -5.87 12.34 4.19
CA TYR A 90 -7.04 12.05 5.00
C TYR A 90 -6.84 10.80 5.86
N GLU A 91 -6.34 9.69 5.30
CA GLU A 91 -6.12 8.42 5.99
C GLU A 91 -5.05 8.52 7.08
N VAL A 92 -3.98 9.30 6.85
CA VAL A 92 -2.94 9.59 7.83
C VAL A 92 -3.49 10.41 9.00
N VAL A 93 -4.18 11.52 8.72
CA VAL A 93 -4.76 12.40 9.76
C VAL A 93 -5.85 11.68 10.54
N SER A 94 -6.68 10.91 9.85
CA SER A 94 -7.78 10.19 10.47
C SER A 94 -7.37 8.81 11.00
N ALA A 95 -6.10 8.40 10.91
CA ALA A 95 -5.64 7.06 11.32
C ALA A 95 -6.04 6.66 12.76
N PRO A 96 -6.02 7.57 13.77
CA PRO A 96 -6.49 7.23 15.12
C PRO A 96 -7.98 6.94 15.20
N PHE A 97 -8.76 7.41 14.22
CA PHE A 97 -10.20 7.29 14.19
C PHE A 97 -10.64 6.15 13.25
N PRO A 98 -11.66 5.36 13.62
CA PRO A 98 -12.20 4.28 12.80
C PRO A 98 -13.12 4.81 11.68
N VAL A 99 -12.67 5.83 10.93
CA VAL A 99 -13.39 6.45 9.81
C VAL A 99 -12.56 6.26 8.54
N PRO A 100 -12.95 5.46 7.54
CA PRO A 100 -14.23 4.76 7.40
C PRO A 100 -14.43 3.61 8.41
N PRO A 101 -15.68 3.19 8.71
CA PRO A 101 -15.96 2.10 9.65
C PRO A 101 -15.20 0.83 9.27
N GLY A 102 -14.43 0.31 10.23
CA GLY A 102 -13.60 -0.88 10.03
C GLY A 102 -12.32 -0.64 9.22
N PHE A 103 -11.83 0.61 9.16
CA PHE A 103 -10.56 0.98 8.49
C PHE A 103 -10.51 0.60 6.99
N ARG A 104 -11.68 0.48 6.35
CA ARG A 104 -11.80 0.01 4.96
C ARG A 104 -11.17 0.98 3.96
N PRO A 105 -10.57 0.49 2.86
CA PRO A 105 -10.01 1.35 1.80
C PRO A 105 -11.08 2.21 1.13
N PRO A 106 -10.90 3.54 1.05
CA PRO A 106 -11.82 4.43 0.32
C PRO A 106 -11.68 4.32 -1.20
N ILE A 107 -10.45 4.10 -1.66
CA ILE A 107 -10.09 3.95 -3.08
C ILE A 107 -9.68 2.50 -3.33
N GLN A 108 -10.03 1.98 -4.51
CA GLN A 108 -9.54 0.70 -5.00
C GLN A 108 -8.66 0.91 -6.24
N PRO A 109 -7.53 0.17 -6.37
CA PRO A 109 -7.03 -0.89 -5.47
C PRO A 109 -6.58 -0.38 -4.09
N GLU A 110 -6.37 -1.27 -3.10
CA GLU A 110 -6.00 -0.82 -1.75
C GLU A 110 -4.66 -0.08 -1.74
N PHE A 111 -3.66 -0.57 -2.48
CA PHE A 111 -2.36 0.07 -2.62
C PHE A 111 -2.07 0.41 -4.10
N PRO A 112 -1.31 1.48 -4.39
CA PRO A 112 -0.99 1.87 -5.76
C PRO A 112 -0.24 0.80 -6.57
N TRP A 113 0.57 -0.06 -5.94
CA TRP A 113 1.30 -1.13 -6.62
C TRP A 113 0.49 -2.42 -6.85
N SER A 114 -0.72 -2.54 -6.30
CA SER A 114 -1.52 -3.76 -6.42
C SER A 114 -1.99 -4.08 -7.85
N TYR A 115 -1.83 -3.15 -8.80
CA TYR A 115 -2.00 -3.45 -10.23
C TYR A 115 -0.97 -4.47 -10.75
N PHE A 116 0.21 -4.52 -10.13
CA PHE A 116 1.34 -5.33 -10.59
C PHE A 116 1.44 -6.69 -9.87
N GLU A 117 0.83 -6.81 -8.69
CA GLU A 117 0.80 -8.07 -7.91
C GLU A 117 -0.23 -9.08 -8.45
N GLN A 118 -1.18 -8.62 -9.27
CA GLN A 118 -2.17 -9.49 -9.89
C GLN A 118 -1.51 -10.36 -10.95
N ALA A 119 -1.17 -11.60 -10.59
CA ALA A 119 -0.81 -12.65 -11.56
C ALA A 119 -1.84 -12.69 -12.72
N PRO A 120 -1.42 -12.97 -13.97
CA PRO A 120 -2.33 -12.96 -15.10
C PRO A 120 -3.54 -13.85 -14.81
N ARG A 121 -4.74 -13.24 -14.81
CA ARG A 121 -6.01 -13.90 -14.45
C ARG A 121 -6.26 -15.21 -15.20
N SER A 122 -5.65 -15.38 -16.39
CA SER A 122 -5.68 -16.62 -17.16
C SER A 122 -5.16 -17.83 -16.38
N ALA A 123 -4.03 -17.70 -15.68
CA ALA A 123 -3.37 -18.82 -14.97
C ALA A 123 -4.10 -19.24 -13.67
N ARG A 124 -5.04 -18.43 -13.16
CA ARG A 124 -5.85 -18.73 -11.98
C ARG A 124 -7.23 -19.29 -12.34
N SER A 125 -7.81 -18.85 -13.46
CA SER A 125 -9.05 -19.40 -14.02
C SER A 125 -8.85 -20.87 -14.42
N GLU A 126 -7.76 -21.16 -15.13
CA GLU A 126 -7.46 -22.49 -15.65
C GLU A 126 -7.17 -23.52 -14.55
N ARG A 127 -6.64 -23.07 -13.41
CA ARG A 127 -6.42 -23.91 -12.22
C ARG A 127 -7.70 -24.21 -11.43
N ARG A 128 -8.76 -23.43 -11.62
CA ARG A 128 -10.03 -23.55 -10.91
C ARG A 128 -11.09 -24.35 -11.67
N THR A 129 -10.92 -24.55 -12.98
CA THR A 129 -11.77 -25.46 -13.73
C THR A 129 -11.35 -26.90 -13.40
N PRO A 130 -12.19 -27.71 -12.73
CA PRO A 130 -11.91 -29.13 -12.63
C PRO A 130 -11.86 -29.68 -14.06
N ALA A 131 -10.82 -30.45 -14.39
CA ALA A 131 -10.76 -31.15 -15.67
C ALA A 131 -12.11 -31.87 -15.92
N PRO A 132 -12.66 -31.85 -17.14
CA PRO A 132 -13.86 -32.61 -17.44
C PRO A 132 -13.56 -34.07 -17.10
N ARG A 133 -14.31 -34.63 -16.14
CA ARG A 133 -14.30 -36.07 -15.90
C ARG A 133 -14.99 -36.69 -17.11
N GLY A 134 -14.18 -37.20 -18.04
CA GLY A 134 -14.64 -38.14 -19.07
C GLY A 134 -15.03 -39.47 -18.47
#